data_AF-A0A926ELB6-F1
#
_entry.id   AF-A0A926ELB6-F1
#
_cell.length_a   1.000
_cell.length_b   1.000
_cell.length_c   1.000
_cell.angle_alpha   90.00
_cell.angle_beta   90.00
_cell.angle_gamma   90.00
#
_symmetry.space_group_name_H-M   'P 1'
#
loop_
_entity.id
_entity.type
_entity.pdbx_description
1 polymer ?
#
loop_
_entity_poly.entity_id
_entity_poly.type
_entity_poly.pdbx_seq_one_letter_code
_entity_poly.pdbx_strand_id
1 'polypeptide(L)'
;MNSWNAPASRITANQIDMIMDKVNFISEMIQTGLLGFDAIEQELRLLAGQPNPPQPAQLISIATRIDATQRQTFASLQKLRELTREVDRATDKLQGGGGNDWNIPPQRNGW
;
A
#
# COMPACT_ATOMS: atom_id res chain seq x y z
N MET A 1 23.47 -26.81 7.45
CA MET A 1 23.64 -26.20 6.11
C MET A 1 22.49 -25.24 5.89
N ASN A 2 22.79 -23.95 5.72
CA ASN A 2 21.83 -22.85 5.79
C ASN A 2 20.72 -22.96 4.73
N SER A 3 19.49 -23.13 5.19
CA SER A 3 18.23 -23.11 4.40
C SER A 3 18.11 -21.87 3.48
N TRP A 4 18.77 -20.76 3.83
CA TRP A 4 18.87 -19.53 3.04
C TRP A 4 19.55 -19.66 1.66
N ASN A 5 20.31 -20.73 1.41
CA ASN A 5 21.00 -20.92 0.14
C ASN A 5 20.22 -21.79 -0.88
N ALA A 6 18.96 -22.15 -0.57
CA ALA A 6 18.11 -22.90 -1.47
C ALA A 6 17.63 -22.00 -2.65
N PRO A 7 17.61 -22.51 -3.90
CA PRO A 7 17.15 -21.75 -5.07
C PRO A 7 15.75 -21.14 -4.91
N ALA A 8 14.84 -21.86 -4.23
CA ALA A 8 13.49 -21.40 -3.96
C ALA A 8 13.45 -20.17 -3.03
N SER A 9 14.24 -20.17 -1.95
CA SER A 9 14.33 -19.05 -1.01
C SER A 9 14.88 -17.78 -1.69
N ARG A 10 15.83 -17.92 -2.62
CA ARG A 10 16.34 -16.79 -3.42
C ARG A 10 15.29 -16.23 -4.39
N ILE A 11 14.54 -17.09 -5.07
CA ILE A 11 13.47 -16.66 -6.00
C ILE A 11 12.39 -15.90 -5.23
N THR A 12 11.98 -16.39 -4.06
CA THR A 12 10.97 -15.73 -3.24
C THR A 12 11.48 -14.44 -2.59
N ALA A 13 12.75 -14.37 -2.19
CA ALA A 13 13.37 -13.12 -1.72
C ALA A 13 13.36 -12.04 -2.82
N ASN A 14 13.77 -12.38 -4.04
CA ASN A 14 13.71 -11.46 -5.18
C ASN A 14 12.26 -11.01 -5.50
N GLN A 15 11.27 -11.88 -5.27
CA GLN A 15 9.85 -11.50 -5.40
C GLN A 15 9.42 -10.49 -4.34
N ILE A 16 9.85 -10.67 -3.09
CA ILE A 16 9.59 -9.72 -2.01
C ILE A 16 10.22 -8.36 -2.35
N ASP A 17 11.49 -8.34 -2.79
CA ASP A 17 12.17 -7.10 -3.16
C ASP A 17 11.40 -6.34 -4.26
N MET A 18 10.95 -7.03 -5.30
CA MET A 18 10.14 -6.44 -6.37
C MET A 18 8.79 -5.90 -5.86
N ILE A 19 8.16 -6.59 -4.90
CA ILE A 19 6.91 -6.09 -4.29
C ILE A 19 7.21 -4.85 -3.45
N MET A 20 8.33 -4.82 -2.73
CA MET A 20 8.75 -3.66 -1.93
C MET A 20 9.03 -2.44 -2.80
N ASP A 21 9.65 -2.61 -3.97
CA ASP A 21 9.81 -1.51 -4.93
C ASP A 21 8.47 -0.92 -5.36
N LYS A 22 7.46 -1.78 -5.60
CA LYS A 22 6.09 -1.32 -5.91
C LYS A 22 5.44 -0.63 -4.72
N VAL A 23 5.67 -1.09 -3.49
CA VAL A 23 5.19 -0.43 -2.26
C VAL A 23 5.78 0.97 -2.12
N ASN A 24 7.07 1.13 -2.40
CA ASN A 24 7.74 2.43 -2.37
C ASN A 24 7.13 3.38 -3.41
N PHE A 25 6.99 2.92 -4.66
CA PHE A 25 6.35 3.70 -5.72
C PHE A 25 4.93 4.16 -5.35
N ILE A 26 4.11 3.26 -4.79
CA ILE A 26 2.76 3.60 -4.37
C ILE A 26 2.75 4.58 -3.19
N SER A 27 3.71 4.44 -2.28
CA SER A 27 3.87 5.38 -1.18
C SER A 27 4.18 6.79 -1.69
N GLU A 28 5.03 6.92 -2.72
CA GLU A 28 5.28 8.19 -3.41
C GLU A 28 4.03 8.74 -4.10
N MET A 29 3.21 7.87 -4.71
CA MET A 29 1.93 8.30 -5.30
C MET A 29 0.96 8.85 -4.24
N ILE A 30 0.88 8.21 -3.06
CA ILE A 30 0.06 8.69 -1.93
C ILE A 30 0.58 10.05 -1.45
N GLN A 31 1.90 10.19 -1.26
CA GLN A 31 2.51 11.47 -0.86
C GLN A 31 2.22 12.58 -1.88
N THR A 32 2.33 12.28 -3.17
CA THR A 32 2.00 13.23 -4.25
C THR A 32 0.52 13.63 -4.21
N GLY A 33 -0.38 12.69 -3.92
CA GLY A 33 -1.79 12.98 -3.71
C GLY A 33 -2.04 13.92 -2.53
N LEU A 34 -1.35 13.71 -1.41
CA LEU A 34 -1.43 14.58 -0.24
C LEU A 34 -0.93 16.01 -0.55
N LEU A 35 0.20 16.15 -1.24
CA LEU A 35 0.68 17.45 -1.72
C LEU A 35 -0.33 18.14 -2.66
N GLY A 36 -1.07 17.36 -3.45
CA GLY A 36 -2.16 17.85 -4.29
C GLY A 36 -3.30 18.48 -3.47
N PHE A 37 -3.64 17.89 -2.32
CA PHE A 37 -4.62 18.48 -1.40
C PHE A 37 -4.10 19.76 -0.76
N ASP A 38 -2.85 19.80 -0.33
CA ASP A 38 -2.24 21.02 0.25
C ASP A 38 -2.26 22.19 -0.76
N ALA A 39 -1.96 21.91 -2.03
CA ALA A 39 -2.02 22.92 -3.09
C ALA A 39 -3.46 23.45 -3.30
N ILE A 40 -4.46 22.56 -3.25
CA ILE A 40 -5.87 22.94 -3.33
C ILE A 40 -6.28 23.78 -2.11
N GLU A 41 -5.83 23.41 -0.91
CA GLU A 41 -6.10 24.16 0.31
C GLU A 41 -5.53 25.58 0.22
N GLN A 42 -4.29 25.73 -0.24
CA GLN A 42 -3.66 27.03 -0.40
C GLN A 42 -4.44 27.91 -1.39
N GLU A 43 -4.90 27.34 -2.49
CA GLU A 43 -5.74 28.06 -3.46
C GLU A 43 -7.08 28.49 -2.85
N LEU A 44 -7.74 27.62 -2.08
CA LEU A 44 -8.97 27.97 -1.35
C LEU A 44 -8.75 29.11 -0.36
N ARG A 45 -7.63 29.11 0.38
CA ARG A 45 -7.26 30.19 1.30
C ARG A 45 -7.05 31.51 0.57
N LEU A 46 -6.40 31.47 -0.61
CA LEU A 46 -6.21 32.65 -1.45
C LEU A 46 -7.54 33.19 -1.99
N LEU A 47 -8.44 32.31 -2.43
CA LEU A 47 -9.77 32.69 -2.90
C LEU A 47 -10.64 33.26 -1.79
N ALA A 48 -10.57 32.71 -0.59
CA ALA A 48 -11.29 33.21 0.58
C ALA A 48 -10.82 34.61 1.01
N GLY A 49 -9.55 34.96 0.75
CA GLY A 49 -8.99 36.27 1.03
C GLY A 49 -9.26 37.34 -0.03
N GLN A 50 -9.91 36.99 -1.14
CA GLN A 50 -10.21 37.93 -2.22
C GLN A 50 -11.35 38.89 -1.83
N PRO A 51 -11.33 40.15 -2.30
CA PRO A 51 -12.40 41.12 -2.01
C PRO A 51 -13.75 40.73 -2.62
N ASN A 52 -13.71 39.98 -3.72
CA ASN A 52 -14.88 39.51 -4.43
C ASN A 52 -15.04 38.00 -4.23
N PRO A 53 -16.27 37.50 -4.12
CA PRO A 53 -16.51 36.07 -3.97
C PRO A 53 -16.02 35.30 -5.21
N PRO A 54 -15.48 34.08 -5.02
CA PRO A 54 -15.08 33.23 -6.13
C PRO A 54 -16.27 32.90 -7.04
N GLN A 55 -16.01 32.85 -8.34
CA GLN A 55 -17.04 32.51 -9.32
C GLN A 55 -17.39 31.02 -9.23
N PRO A 56 -18.64 30.62 -9.54
CA PRO A 56 -19.05 29.22 -9.51
C PRO A 56 -18.14 28.29 -10.33
N ALA A 57 -17.64 28.75 -11.49
CA ALA A 57 -16.72 27.99 -12.32
C ALA A 57 -15.40 27.66 -11.61
N GLN A 58 -14.88 28.57 -10.77
CA GLN A 58 -13.66 28.34 -9.98
C GLN A 58 -13.91 27.28 -8.90
N LEU A 59 -15.05 27.35 -8.21
CA LEU A 59 -15.44 26.36 -7.20
C LEU A 59 -15.63 24.97 -7.81
N ILE A 60 -16.24 24.87 -8.99
CA ILE A 60 -16.42 23.60 -9.71
C ILE A 60 -15.07 23.01 -10.13
N SER A 61 -14.15 23.85 -10.62
CA SER A 61 -12.78 23.42 -10.96
C SER A 61 -12.06 22.83 -9.75
N ILE A 62 -12.13 23.51 -8.60
CA ILE A 62 -11.54 23.02 -7.34
C ILE A 62 -12.18 21.71 -6.91
N ALA A 63 -13.52 21.63 -6.92
CA ALA A 63 -14.24 20.40 -6.56
C ALA A 63 -13.85 19.22 -7.45
N THR A 64 -13.66 19.45 -8.75
CA THR A 64 -13.24 18.42 -9.72
C THR A 64 -11.83 17.92 -9.40
N ARG A 65 -10.92 18.84 -9.04
CA ARG A 65 -9.55 18.48 -8.63
C ARG A 65 -9.52 17.73 -7.31
N ILE A 66 -10.34 18.12 -6.33
CA ILE A 66 -10.51 17.38 -5.07
C ILE A 66 -10.94 15.93 -5.36
N ASP A 67 -11.96 15.73 -6.18
CA ASP A 67 -12.44 14.38 -6.54
C ASP A 67 -11.36 13.56 -7.25
N ALA A 68 -10.64 14.16 -8.20
CA ALA A 68 -9.54 13.48 -8.90
C ALA A 68 -8.40 13.07 -7.94
N THR A 69 -7.92 13.99 -7.10
CA THR A 69 -6.88 13.73 -6.11
C THR A 69 -7.32 12.69 -5.09
N GLN A 70 -8.59 12.74 -4.65
CA GLN A 70 -9.16 11.74 -3.74
C GLN A 70 -9.20 10.36 -4.38
N ARG A 71 -9.69 10.23 -5.62
CA ARG A 71 -9.74 8.96 -6.35
C ARG A 71 -8.36 8.37 -6.55
N GLN A 72 -7.38 9.18 -6.93
CA GLN A 72 -5.99 8.74 -7.10
C GLN A 72 -5.39 8.24 -5.78
N THR A 73 -5.58 8.98 -4.69
CA THR A 73 -5.09 8.60 -3.36
C THR A 73 -5.75 7.30 -2.90
N PHE A 74 -7.06 7.18 -3.07
CA PHE A 74 -7.81 5.99 -2.72
C PHE A 74 -7.38 4.75 -3.52
N ALA A 75 -7.21 4.88 -4.84
CA ALA A 75 -6.71 3.81 -5.69
C ALA A 75 -5.31 3.35 -5.27
N SER A 76 -4.45 4.31 -4.92
CA SER A 76 -3.09 4.03 -4.42
C SER A 76 -3.13 3.26 -3.09
N LEU A 77 -4.00 3.65 -2.16
CA LEU A 77 -4.22 2.92 -0.90
C LEU A 77 -4.77 1.51 -1.10
N GLN A 78 -5.71 1.34 -2.03
CA GLN A 78 -6.22 0.00 -2.38
C GLN A 78 -5.11 -0.90 -2.90
N LYS A 79 -4.24 -0.35 -3.76
CA LYS A 79 -3.13 -1.11 -4.34
C LYS A 79 -2.05 -1.39 -3.30
N LEU A 80 -1.77 -0.45 -2.38
CA LEU A 80 -0.89 -0.71 -1.23
C LEU A 80 -1.38 -1.91 -0.41
N ARG A 81 -2.68 -1.97 -0.10
CA ARG A 81 -3.29 -3.09 0.64
C ARG A 81 -3.17 -4.41 -0.11
N GLU A 82 -3.28 -4.39 -1.44
CA GLU A 82 -3.06 -5.58 -2.26
C GLU A 82 -1.60 -6.05 -2.19
N LEU A 83 -0.64 -5.12 -2.34
CA LEU A 83 0.79 -5.45 -2.25
C LEU A 83 1.17 -5.97 -0.87
N THR A 84 0.63 -5.43 0.22
CA THR A 84 0.86 -5.97 1.58
C THR A 84 0.45 -7.44 1.67
N ARG A 85 -0.70 -7.81 1.11
CA ARG A 85 -1.14 -9.22 1.06
C ARG A 85 -0.25 -10.09 0.17
N GLU A 86 0.33 -9.52 -0.89
CA GLU A 86 1.31 -10.23 -1.73
C GLU A 86 2.62 -10.47 -0.97
N VAL A 87 3.11 -9.49 -0.19
CA VAL A 87 4.27 -9.66 0.70
C VAL A 87 4.00 -10.75 1.73
N ASP A 88 2.85 -10.73 2.39
CA ASP A 88 2.49 -11.75 3.40
C ASP A 88 2.53 -13.15 2.78
N ARG A 89 1.90 -13.35 1.62
CA ARG A 89 1.91 -14.64 0.90
C ARG A 89 3.30 -15.06 0.44
N ALA A 90 4.13 -14.11 0.00
CA ALA A 90 5.51 -14.40 -0.40
C ALA A 90 6.37 -14.78 0.82
N THR A 91 6.14 -14.11 1.94
CA THR A 91 6.82 -14.38 3.23
C THR A 91 6.42 -15.76 3.78
N ASP A 92 5.14 -16.12 3.73
CA ASP A 92 4.65 -17.44 4.13
C ASP A 92 5.30 -18.59 3.33
N LYS A 93 5.51 -18.37 2.02
CA LYS A 93 6.22 -19.32 1.14
C LYS A 93 7.70 -19.44 1.51
N LEU A 94 8.33 -18.33 1.92
CA LEU A 94 9.72 -18.29 2.38
C LEU A 94 9.90 -19.01 3.72
N GLN A 95 8.95 -18.86 4.64
CA GLN A 95 8.92 -19.54 5.94
C GLN A 95 8.52 -21.02 5.82
N GLY A 96 8.11 -21.48 4.64
CA GLY A 96 7.90 -22.89 4.33
C GLY A 96 6.84 -23.55 5.22
N GLY A 97 5.68 -22.92 5.47
CA GLY A 97 4.59 -23.54 6.25
C GLY A 97 4.98 -24.04 7.65
N GLY A 98 6.10 -23.57 8.20
CA GLY A 98 6.64 -24.02 9.49
C GLY A 98 6.09 -23.18 10.63
N GLY A 99 4.86 -23.48 11.05
CA GLY A 99 4.23 -22.77 12.17
C GLY A 99 2.91 -23.36 12.65
N ASN A 100 2.83 -24.69 12.78
CA ASN A 100 2.31 -25.39 13.96
C ASN A 100 2.01 -26.86 13.63
N ASP A 101 3.00 -27.71 13.92
CA ASP A 101 2.75 -29.07 14.36
C ASP A 101 1.80 -29.04 15.58
N TRP A 102 0.50 -29.21 15.33
CA TRP A 102 -0.43 -29.86 16.26
C TRP A 102 -0.72 -31.30 15.82
N ASN A 103 0.17 -31.90 15.03
CA ASN A 103 0.13 -33.33 14.77
C ASN A 103 0.89 -34.06 15.89
N ILE A 104 0.30 -34.05 17.09
CA ILE A 104 0.72 -34.93 18.18
C ILE A 104 0.50 -36.36 17.66
N PRO A 105 1.55 -37.18 17.49
CA PRO A 105 1.32 -38.58 17.15
C PRO A 105 0.50 -39.20 18.29
N PRO A 106 -0.54 -40.01 18.01
CA PRO A 106 -1.32 -40.61 19.08
C PRO A 106 -0.37 -41.41 19.97
N GLN A 107 -0.22 -40.95 21.22
CA GLN A 107 0.54 -41.68 22.23
C GLN A 107 -0.14 -43.03 22.37
N ARG A 108 0.55 -44.07 21.92
CA ARG A 108 0.17 -45.45 22.13
C ARG A 108 0.34 -45.74 23.62
N ASN A 109 -0.65 -45.36 24.42
CA ASN A 109 -0.75 -45.79 25.81
C ASN A 109 -1.03 -47.30 25.80
N GLY A 110 -0.03 -48.06 26.22
CA GLY A 110 -0.21 -49.45 26.58
C GLY A 110 -1.05 -49.55 27.86
N TRP A 111 -2.08 -50.39 27.78
CA TRP A 111 -2.41 -51.43 28.76
C TRP A 111 -2.82 -52.66 27.96
#